data_AF-A0A7H9CFH1-F1
#
_entry.id   AF-A0A7H9CFH1-F1
#
_cell.length_a   1.000
_cell.length_b   1.000
_cell.length_c   1.000
_cell.angle_alpha   90.00
_cell.angle_beta   90.00
_cell.angle_gamma   90.00
#
_symmetry.space_group_name_H-M   'P 1'
#
loop_
_entity.id
_entity.type
_entity.pdbx_description
1 polymer ?
#
loop_
_entity_poly.entity_id
_entity_poly.type
_entity_poly.pdbx_seq_one_letter_code
_entity_poly.pdbx_strand_id
1 'polypeptide(L)'
;MTYMNDYSKEIFKDPITLRRKLALFLGTPENVETYAQACEKFFAKSGGVGIVFGATWSWWGFFMGWLWALYRKQYIFALVIFFLNLMPIVGFAIMIVCGICAKYLVCKSFVESLNMQNDAFLVSNGGRNIWVIWLAVIVCLIILLSVILGFIFMSADEMLRIIFDSKEQGTFMINAKFYEI
;
A
#
# COMPACT_ATOMS: atom_id res chain seq x y z
N MET A 1 22.18 -4.39 -2.86
CA MET A 1 22.67 -4.72 -1.52
C MET A 1 22.93 -3.41 -0.80
N THR A 2 22.46 -3.25 0.43
CA THR A 2 22.80 -2.07 1.26
C THR A 2 23.92 -2.46 2.20
N TYR A 3 25.02 -1.71 2.17
CA TYR A 3 26.18 -1.94 3.02
C TYR A 3 25.90 -1.51 4.47
N MET A 4 26.46 -2.25 5.42
CA MET A 4 26.42 -1.95 6.85
C MET A 4 27.84 -1.71 7.37
N ASN A 5 28.01 -0.68 8.19
CA ASN A 5 29.21 -0.55 9.01
C ASN A 5 29.19 -1.57 10.16
N ASP A 6 30.30 -1.74 10.86
CA ASP A 6 30.42 -2.77 11.90
C ASP A 6 29.47 -2.51 13.07
N TYR A 7 29.23 -1.25 13.41
CA TYR A 7 28.19 -0.83 14.37
C TYR A 7 26.79 -1.37 14.01
N SER A 8 26.37 -1.20 12.76
CA SER A 8 25.06 -1.67 12.31
C SER A 8 24.97 -3.20 12.32
N LYS A 9 26.06 -3.89 11.97
CA LYS A 9 26.12 -5.36 12.06
C LYS A 9 25.97 -5.84 13.51
N GLU A 10 26.60 -5.17 14.46
CA GLU A 10 26.46 -5.50 15.89
C GLU A 10 25.02 -5.34 16.37
N ILE A 11 24.35 -4.25 15.97
CA ILE A 11 22.92 -4.04 16.28
C ILE A 11 22.05 -5.16 15.70
N PHE A 12 22.34 -5.61 14.48
CA PHE A 12 21.58 -6.68 13.83
C PHE A 12 21.84 -8.07 14.43
N LYS A 13 22.98 -8.27 15.11
CA LYS A 13 23.26 -9.50 15.85
C LYS A 13 22.50 -9.58 17.17
N ASP A 14 22.19 -8.44 17.80
CA ASP A 14 21.39 -8.38 19.02
C ASP A 14 19.90 -8.09 18.71
N PRO A 15 19.02 -9.10 18.80
CA PRO A 15 17.60 -8.94 18.48
C PRO A 15 16.88 -7.92 19.38
N ILE A 16 17.35 -7.71 20.62
CA ILE A 16 16.72 -6.77 21.56
C ILE A 16 17.07 -5.34 21.17
N THR A 17 18.36 -5.06 20.96
CA THR A 17 18.82 -3.74 20.52
C THR A 17 18.27 -3.38 19.15
N LEU A 18 18.18 -4.33 18.21
CA LEU A 18 17.55 -4.12 16.90
C LEU A 18 16.13 -3.57 17.06
N ARG A 19 15.27 -4.25 17.84
CA ARG A 19 13.88 -3.84 18.08
C ARG A 19 13.80 -2.47 18.74
N ARG A 20 14.66 -2.18 19.72
CA ARG A 20 14.71 -0.87 20.39
C ARG A 20 15.04 0.25 19.41
N LYS A 21 16.10 0.11 18.61
CA LYS A 21 16.51 1.10 17.62
C LYS A 21 15.46 1.24 16.51
N LEU A 22 14.86 0.13 16.11
CA LEU A 22 13.78 0.13 15.14
C LEU A 22 12.54 0.83 15.69
N ALA A 23 12.17 0.64 16.95
CA ALA A 23 11.06 1.36 17.59
C ALA A 23 11.27 2.89 17.55
N LEU A 24 12.49 3.35 17.84
CA LEU A 24 12.87 4.77 17.70
C LEU A 24 12.72 5.25 16.25
N PHE A 25 13.18 4.46 15.29
CA PHE A 25 13.09 4.81 13.87
C PHE A 25 11.66 4.76 13.31
N LEU A 26 10.82 3.80 13.71
CA LEU A 26 9.46 3.68 13.19
C LEU A 26 8.50 4.68 13.84
N GLY A 27 8.80 5.16 15.06
CA GLY A 27 7.91 6.00 15.86
C GLY A 27 6.57 5.32 16.22
N THR A 28 6.51 3.98 16.12
CA THR A 28 5.31 3.16 16.33
C THR A 28 5.70 1.78 16.89
N PRO A 29 5.34 1.44 18.14
CA PRO A 29 5.72 0.16 18.74
C PRO A 29 5.00 -1.03 18.10
N GLU A 30 3.74 -0.85 17.67
CA GLU A 30 2.87 -1.92 17.17
C GLU A 30 3.43 -2.69 15.97
N ASN A 31 4.21 -2.02 15.11
CA ASN A 31 4.73 -2.61 13.88
C ASN A 31 6.19 -3.07 14.01
N VAL A 32 6.85 -2.82 15.13
CA VAL A 32 8.29 -3.09 15.31
C VAL A 32 8.62 -4.53 15.02
N GLU A 33 7.86 -5.47 15.55
CA GLU A 33 8.13 -6.90 15.39
C GLU A 33 8.08 -7.33 13.92
N THR A 34 7.08 -6.84 13.18
CA THR A 34 6.90 -7.17 11.77
C THR A 34 8.06 -6.67 10.90
N TYR A 35 8.57 -5.47 11.20
CA TYR A 35 9.73 -4.94 10.49
C TYR A 35 11.04 -5.57 10.98
N ALA A 36 11.17 -5.90 12.26
CA ALA A 36 12.34 -6.58 12.81
C ALA A 36 12.56 -7.94 12.14
N GLN A 37 11.51 -8.77 12.06
CA GLN A 37 11.55 -10.05 11.36
C GLN A 37 11.91 -9.91 9.88
N ALA A 38 11.42 -8.85 9.22
CA ALA A 38 11.78 -8.58 7.83
C ALA A 38 13.27 -8.20 7.70
N CYS A 39 13.77 -7.32 8.58
CA CYS A 39 15.17 -6.91 8.59
C CYS A 39 16.10 -8.10 8.91
N GLU A 40 15.75 -8.96 9.87
CA GLU A 40 16.45 -10.21 10.19
C GLU A 40 16.49 -11.15 8.97
N LYS A 41 15.37 -11.33 8.27
CA LYS A 41 15.30 -12.12 7.03
C LYS A 41 16.22 -11.57 5.93
N PHE A 42 16.26 -10.25 5.76
CA PHE A 42 17.13 -9.60 4.76
C PHE A 42 18.61 -9.67 5.13
N PHE A 43 18.91 -9.63 6.42
CA PHE A 43 20.26 -9.74 6.95
C PHE A 43 20.81 -11.16 6.81
N ALA A 44 20.02 -12.16 7.21
CA ALA A 44 20.36 -13.58 7.06
C ALA A 44 20.62 -13.94 5.59
N LYS A 45 19.80 -13.42 4.66
CA LYS A 45 19.98 -13.65 3.21
C LYS A 45 21.30 -13.08 2.66
N SER A 46 21.88 -12.08 3.31
CA SER A 46 23.16 -11.48 2.90
C SER A 46 24.40 -12.22 3.40
N GLY A 47 24.24 -13.22 4.28
CA GLY A 47 25.36 -13.83 5.01
C GLY A 47 25.95 -12.92 6.09
N GLY A 48 25.19 -11.93 6.59
CA GLY A 48 25.60 -11.06 7.68
C GLY A 48 26.49 -9.87 7.30
N VAL A 49 26.64 -9.58 6.00
CA VAL A 49 27.46 -8.45 5.49
C VAL A 49 26.63 -7.17 5.32
N GLY A 50 25.31 -7.30 5.13
CA GLY A 50 24.41 -6.16 4.93
C GLY A 50 22.95 -6.60 4.86
N ILE A 51 22.12 -5.87 4.11
CA ILE A 51 20.76 -6.33 3.78
C ILE A 51 20.59 -6.46 2.28
N VAL A 52 19.99 -7.58 1.88
CA VAL A 52 19.64 -7.90 0.50
C VAL A 52 18.13 -8.01 0.39
N PHE A 53 17.60 -7.62 -0.77
CA PHE A 53 16.17 -7.72 -1.04
C PHE A 53 15.66 -9.15 -0.86
N GLY A 54 14.61 -9.29 -0.08
CA GLY A 54 13.80 -10.49 0.04
C GLY A 54 12.34 -10.15 -0.18
N ALA A 55 11.61 -11.02 -0.86
CA ALA A 55 10.17 -10.83 -1.00
C ALA A 55 9.51 -10.92 0.39
N THR A 56 8.74 -9.89 0.73
CA THR A 56 7.94 -9.79 1.96
C THR A 56 6.63 -9.12 1.64
N TRP A 57 5.52 -9.57 2.23
CA TRP A 57 4.23 -8.96 1.94
C TRP A 57 3.87 -7.84 2.92
N SER A 58 3.31 -6.76 2.40
CA SER A 58 2.72 -5.65 3.14
C SER A 58 1.37 -5.28 2.53
N TRP A 59 0.28 -5.54 3.26
CA TRP A 59 -1.07 -5.14 2.84
C TRP A 59 -1.20 -3.63 2.67
N TRP A 60 -0.56 -2.87 3.55
CA TRP A 60 -0.56 -1.42 3.48
C TRP A 60 0.21 -0.91 2.26
N GLY A 61 1.33 -1.55 1.90
CA GLY A 61 2.04 -1.24 0.66
C GLY A 61 1.23 -1.58 -0.59
N PHE A 62 0.49 -2.69 -0.57
CA PHE A 62 -0.33 -3.14 -1.70
C PHE A 62 -1.50 -2.20 -1.99
N PHE A 63 -2.34 -1.90 -1.00
CA PHE A 63 -3.55 -1.08 -1.22
C PHE A 63 -3.26 0.42 -1.28
N MET A 64 -2.27 0.90 -0.55
CA MET A 64 -2.02 2.34 -0.42
C MET A 64 -0.79 2.82 -1.19
N GLY A 65 0.02 1.94 -1.78
CA GLY A 65 1.10 2.28 -2.72
C GLY A 65 1.87 3.56 -2.39
N TRP A 66 1.60 4.64 -3.12
CA TRP A 66 2.24 5.94 -2.94
C TRP A 66 1.88 6.63 -1.60
N LEU A 67 0.66 6.47 -1.08
CA LEU A 67 0.26 6.98 0.25
C LEU A 67 1.05 6.28 1.35
N TRP A 68 1.27 4.97 1.23
CA TRP A 68 2.13 4.24 2.18
C TRP A 68 3.56 4.79 2.16
N ALA A 69 4.11 5.00 0.97
CA ALA A 69 5.45 5.54 0.81
C ALA A 69 5.56 6.96 1.41
N LEU A 70 4.55 7.80 1.19
CA LEU A 70 4.47 9.15 1.75
C LEU A 70 4.34 9.14 3.28
N TYR A 71 3.55 8.22 3.83
CA TYR A 71 3.42 7.99 5.26
C TYR A 71 4.76 7.62 5.91
N ARG A 72 5.59 6.82 5.24
CA ARG A 72 6.92 6.39 5.70
C ARG A 72 8.08 7.29 5.26
N LYS A 73 7.78 8.53 4.83
CA LYS A 73 8.76 9.55 4.38
C LYS A 73 9.64 9.09 3.19
N GLN A 74 9.19 8.12 2.41
CA GLN A 74 9.86 7.66 1.20
C GLN A 74 9.43 8.54 0.00
N TYR A 75 9.73 9.84 0.04
CA TYR A 75 9.17 10.84 -0.88
C TYR A 75 9.45 10.56 -2.36
N ILE A 76 10.70 10.19 -2.69
CA ILE A 76 11.09 9.88 -4.07
C ILE A 76 10.31 8.66 -4.58
N PHE A 77 10.23 7.61 -3.77
CA PHE A 77 9.46 6.41 -4.12
C PHE A 77 7.96 6.73 -4.24
N ALA A 78 7.40 7.53 -3.32
CA ALA A 78 6.02 7.96 -3.38
C ALA A 78 5.69 8.70 -4.69
N LEU A 79 6.55 9.62 -5.10
CA LEU A 79 6.39 10.40 -6.34
C LEU A 79 6.42 9.49 -7.58
N VAL A 80 7.39 8.59 -7.67
CA VAL A 80 7.49 7.64 -8.79
C VAL A 80 6.24 6.75 -8.87
N ILE A 81 5.83 6.17 -7.74
CA ILE A 81 4.66 5.29 -7.69
C ILE A 81 3.36 6.05 -7.98
N PHE A 82 3.27 7.32 -7.60
CA PHE A 82 2.11 8.17 -7.91
C PHE A 82 1.95 8.32 -9.43
N PHE A 83 2.99 8.73 -10.15
CA PHE A 83 2.91 8.91 -11.61
C PHE A 83 2.69 7.59 -12.34
N LEU A 84 3.33 6.51 -11.91
CA LEU A 84 3.14 5.20 -12.54
C LEU A 84 1.70 4.67 -12.35
N ASN A 85 1.04 4.97 -11.22
CA ASN A 85 -0.36 4.60 -11.00
C ASN A 85 -1.37 5.39 -11.84
N LEU A 86 -0.98 6.51 -12.46
CA LEU A 86 -1.84 7.23 -13.42
C LEU A 86 -2.01 6.45 -14.73
N MET A 87 -1.17 5.45 -15.00
CA MET A 87 -1.25 4.60 -16.17
C MET A 87 -2.17 3.40 -15.91
N PRO A 88 -3.34 3.29 -16.58
CA PRO A 88 -4.38 2.32 -16.23
C PRO A 88 -3.95 0.84 -16.35
N ILE A 89 -3.02 0.52 -17.26
CA ILE A 89 -2.52 -0.86 -17.47
C ILE A 89 -1.47 -1.25 -16.42
N VAL A 90 -0.74 -0.28 -15.87
CA VAL A 90 0.42 -0.53 -15.01
C VAL A 90 0.04 -0.57 -13.52
N GLY A 91 -1.10 0.03 -13.16
CA GLY A 91 -1.56 0.21 -11.78
C GLY A 91 -1.51 -1.07 -10.92
N PHE A 92 -2.10 -2.17 -11.38
CA PHE A 92 -2.18 -3.40 -10.58
C PHE A 92 -0.80 -4.06 -10.36
N ALA A 93 0.06 -4.06 -11.39
CA ALA A 93 1.42 -4.57 -11.26
C ALA A 93 2.22 -3.74 -10.24
N ILE A 94 2.03 -2.42 -10.23
CA ILE A 94 2.69 -1.52 -9.27
C ILE A 94 2.22 -1.80 -7.85
N MET A 95 0.91 -2.02 -7.63
CA MET A 95 0.39 -2.38 -6.31
C MET A 95 1.08 -3.64 -5.76
N ILE A 96 1.24 -4.68 -6.58
CA ILE A 96 1.96 -5.90 -6.20
C ILE A 96 3.41 -5.59 -5.85
N VAL A 97 4.10 -4.81 -6.69
CA VAL A 97 5.50 -4.41 -6.45
C VAL A 97 5.62 -3.66 -5.12
N CYS A 98 4.74 -2.70 -4.84
CA CYS A 98 4.69 -1.97 -3.57
C CYS A 98 4.44 -2.90 -2.38
N GLY A 99 3.52 -3.86 -2.52
CA GLY A 99 3.25 -4.87 -1.50
C GLY A 99 4.48 -5.70 -1.15
N ILE A 100 5.28 -6.09 -2.15
CA ILE A 100 6.48 -6.92 -1.98
C ILE A 100 7.67 -6.11 -1.43
N CYS A 101 7.86 -4.87 -1.88
CA CYS A 101 9.06 -4.09 -1.57
C CYS A 101 8.94 -3.22 -0.32
N ALA A 102 7.74 -3.01 0.21
CA ALA A 102 7.48 -2.05 1.28
C ALA A 102 8.38 -2.22 2.51
N LYS A 103 8.45 -3.44 3.07
CA LYS A 103 9.25 -3.68 4.28
C LYS A 103 10.75 -3.56 4.00
N TYR A 104 11.20 -3.95 2.81
CA TYR A 104 12.59 -3.79 2.40
C TYR A 104 13.00 -2.32 2.33
N LEU A 105 12.18 -1.45 1.75
CA LEU A 105 12.49 -0.01 1.68
C LEU A 105 12.63 0.62 3.07
N VAL A 106 11.76 0.22 4.02
CA VAL A 106 11.85 0.69 5.41
C VAL A 106 13.12 0.17 6.09
N CYS A 107 13.45 -1.12 5.95
CA CYS A 107 14.70 -1.68 6.48
C CYS A 107 15.93 -1.02 5.84
N LYS A 108 15.87 -0.70 4.53
CA LYS A 108 16.94 0.01 3.83
C LYS A 108 17.20 1.39 4.44
N SER A 109 16.17 2.23 4.56
CA SER A 109 16.34 3.56 5.16
C SER A 109 16.72 3.50 6.64
N PHE A 110 16.25 2.48 7.37
CA PHE A 110 16.68 2.25 8.74
C PHE A 110 18.18 2.00 8.84
N VAL A 111 18.72 1.10 7.99
CA VAL A 111 20.15 0.79 7.95
C VAL A 111 20.99 1.99 7.53
N GLU A 112 20.55 2.73 6.52
CA GLU A 112 21.22 3.97 6.10
C GLU A 112 21.27 5.00 7.24
N SER A 113 20.23 5.06 8.07
CA SER A 113 20.18 5.93 9.25
C SER A 113 21.05 5.41 10.40
N LEU A 114 21.08 4.09 10.62
CA LEU A 114 21.94 3.46 11.63
C LEU A 114 23.42 3.63 11.32
N ASN A 115 23.79 3.58 10.05
CA ASN A 115 25.18 3.77 9.61
C ASN A 115 25.75 5.14 10.02
N MET A 116 24.89 6.13 10.29
CA MET A 116 25.31 7.46 10.79
C MET A 116 25.67 7.47 12.28
N GLN A 117 25.43 6.38 13.02
CA GLN A 117 25.75 6.21 14.45
C GLN A 117 25.19 7.32 15.38
N ASN A 118 24.14 8.01 14.94
CA ASN A 118 23.53 9.12 15.67
C ASN A 118 22.04 8.85 15.90
N ASP A 119 21.64 8.66 17.15
CA ASP A 119 20.26 8.35 17.52
C ASP A 119 19.30 9.53 17.26
N ALA A 120 19.77 10.77 17.35
CA ALA A 120 18.97 11.93 16.99
C ALA A 120 18.66 11.95 15.49
N PHE A 121 19.64 11.55 14.67
CA PHE A 121 19.43 11.39 13.22
C PHE A 121 18.49 10.22 12.90
N LEU A 122 18.60 9.11 13.62
CA LEU A 122 17.72 7.96 13.48
C LEU A 122 16.25 8.33 13.72
N VAL A 123 15.98 9.12 14.75
CA VAL A 123 14.64 9.60 15.08
C VAL A 123 14.14 10.63 14.06
N SER A 124 14.99 11.56 13.61
CA SER A 124 14.59 12.63 12.69
C SER A 124 14.28 12.11 11.28
N ASN A 125 15.13 11.21 10.76
CA ASN A 125 14.97 10.59 9.45
C ASN A 125 13.86 9.53 9.45
N GLY A 126 13.65 8.89 10.60
CA GLY A 126 12.53 8.00 10.85
C GLY A 126 11.19 8.70 11.03
N GLY A 127 10.25 8.00 11.66
CA GLY A 127 8.93 8.46 11.99
C GLY A 127 7.92 8.29 10.85
N ARG A 128 6.83 9.05 10.96
CA ARG A 128 5.66 8.93 10.09
C ARG A 128 4.96 10.27 9.89
N ASN A 129 4.41 10.45 8.70
CA ASN A 129 3.56 11.59 8.39
C ASN A 129 2.10 11.26 8.76
N ILE A 130 1.70 11.55 10.01
CA ILE A 130 0.37 11.18 10.56
C ILE A 130 -0.78 11.76 9.72
N TRP A 131 -0.61 12.95 9.15
CA TRP A 131 -1.61 13.59 8.30
C TRP A 131 -2.00 12.74 7.07
N VAL A 132 -1.10 11.87 6.60
CA VAL A 132 -1.34 10.97 5.47
C VAL A 132 -2.40 9.91 5.82
N ILE A 133 -2.60 9.59 7.11
CA ILE A 133 -3.66 8.67 7.53
C ILE A 133 -5.03 9.27 7.19
N TRP A 134 -5.24 10.55 7.49
CA TRP A 134 -6.48 11.24 7.15
C TRP A 134 -6.70 11.31 5.64
N LEU A 135 -5.63 11.57 4.88
CA LEU A 135 -5.70 11.53 3.42
C LEU A 135 -6.10 10.13 2.91
N ALA A 136 -5.51 9.07 3.46
CA ALA A 136 -5.86 7.69 3.10
C ALA A 136 -7.31 7.35 3.43
N VAL A 137 -7.82 7.81 4.58
CA VAL A 137 -9.23 7.63 4.96
C VAL A 137 -10.15 8.32 3.96
N ILE A 138 -9.87 9.56 3.56
CA ILE A 138 -10.66 10.28 2.54
C ILE A 138 -10.66 9.52 1.21
N VAL A 139 -9.51 9.05 0.75
CA VAL A 139 -9.39 8.27 -0.49
C VAL A 139 -10.21 6.97 -0.40
N CYS A 140 -10.14 6.25 0.72
CA CYS A 140 -10.95 5.05 0.95
C CYS A 140 -12.46 5.35 0.90
N LEU A 141 -12.90 6.46 1.51
CA LEU A 141 -14.31 6.86 1.50
C LEU A 141 -14.78 7.20 0.08
N ILE A 142 -13.97 7.91 -0.71
CA ILE A 142 -14.27 8.22 -2.12
C ILE A 142 -14.39 6.92 -2.94
N ILE A 143 -13.45 5.98 -2.77
CA ILE A 143 -13.50 4.69 -3.46
C ILE A 143 -14.77 3.93 -3.06
N LEU A 144 -15.08 3.85 -1.76
CA LEU A 144 -16.29 3.18 -1.29
C LEU A 144 -17.56 3.80 -1.87
N LEU A 145 -17.67 5.13 -1.86
CA LEU A 145 -18.79 5.85 -2.46
C LEU A 145 -18.90 5.59 -3.96
N SER A 146 -17.77 5.58 -4.69
CA SER A 146 -17.77 5.30 -6.12
C SER A 146 -18.28 3.88 -6.44
N VAL A 147 -17.92 2.90 -5.61
CA VAL A 147 -18.39 1.51 -5.74
C VAL A 147 -19.89 1.41 -5.46
N ILE A 148 -20.38 2.05 -4.39
CA ILE A 148 -21.82 2.07 -4.05
C ILE A 148 -22.63 2.72 -5.18
N LEU A 149 -22.18 3.88 -5.67
CA LEU A 149 -22.83 4.56 -6.79
C LEU A 149 -22.82 3.66 -8.03
N GLY A 150 -21.70 3.00 -8.34
CA GLY A 150 -21.61 2.05 -9.45
C GLY A 150 -22.65 0.92 -9.35
N PHE A 151 -22.85 0.35 -8.16
CA PHE A 151 -23.88 -0.67 -7.94
C PHE A 151 -25.31 -0.13 -8.12
N ILE A 152 -25.58 1.10 -7.65
CA ILE A 152 -26.89 1.75 -7.81
C ILE A 152 -27.17 2.04 -9.29
N PHE A 153 -26.19 2.55 -10.03
CA PHE A 153 -26.34 2.80 -11.46
C PHE A 153 -26.58 1.51 -12.26
N MET A 154 -25.84 0.44 -11.93
CA MET A 154 -26.02 -0.86 -12.57
C MET A 154 -27.41 -1.45 -12.30
N SER A 155 -27.93 -1.34 -11.08
CA SER A 155 -29.28 -1.85 -10.75
C SER A 155 -30.40 -1.00 -11.37
N ALA A 156 -30.20 0.31 -11.47
CA ALA A 156 -31.15 1.21 -12.15
C ALA A 156 -31.21 0.94 -13.66
N ASP A 157 -30.07 0.70 -14.32
CA ASP A 157 -30.04 0.31 -15.74
C ASP A 157 -30.82 -0.97 -15.99
N GLU A 158 -30.62 -1.99 -15.16
CA GLU A 158 -31.33 -3.27 -15.27
C GLU A 158 -32.85 -3.11 -15.05
N MET A 159 -33.26 -2.32 -14.05
CA MET A 159 -34.67 -2.03 -13.81
C MET A 159 -35.31 -1.30 -15.01
N LEU A 160 -34.63 -0.32 -15.60
CA LEU A 160 -35.11 0.39 -16.77
C LEU A 160 -35.28 -0.56 -17.96
N ARG A 161 -34.33 -1.46 -18.21
CA ARG A 161 -34.44 -2.47 -19.27
C ARG A 161 -35.70 -3.33 -19.12
N ILE A 162 -35.99 -3.80 -17.90
CA ILE A 162 -37.19 -4.60 -17.60
C ILE A 162 -38.48 -3.80 -17.85
N ILE A 163 -38.52 -2.53 -17.43
CA ILE A 163 -39.70 -1.66 -17.61
C ILE A 163 -39.96 -1.39 -19.10
N PHE A 164 -38.93 -1.11 -19.89
CA PHE A 164 -39.08 -0.86 -21.33
C PHE A 164 -39.53 -2.11 -22.11
N ASP A 165 -38.94 -3.27 -21.83
CA ASP A 165 -39.34 -4.55 -22.46
C ASP A 165 -40.82 -4.91 -22.14
N SER A 166 -41.23 -4.74 -20.88
CA SER A 166 -42.63 -4.93 -20.46
C SER A 166 -43.60 -4.00 -21.21
N LYS A 167 -43.22 -2.74 -21.44
CA LYS A 167 -44.06 -1.76 -22.15
C LYS A 167 -44.18 -2.07 -23.64
N GLU A 168 -43.11 -2.54 -24.28
CA GLU A 168 -43.16 -2.99 -25.68
C GLU A 168 -44.07 -4.21 -25.86
N GLN A 169 -43.94 -5.22 -24.99
CA GLN A 169 -44.79 -6.42 -25.02
C GLN A 169 -46.27 -6.07 -24.81
N GLY A 170 -46.58 -5.19 -23.85
CA GLY A 170 -47.95 -4.72 -23.62
C GLY A 170 -48.55 -4.00 -24.83
N THR A 171 -47.75 -3.16 -25.51
CA THR A 171 -48.19 -2.42 -26.71
C THR A 171 -48.45 -3.36 -27.89
N PHE A 172 -47.60 -4.39 -28.07
CA PHE A 172 -47.79 -5.40 -29.11
C PHE A 172 -49.08 -6.21 -28.90
N MET A 173 -49.36 -6.63 -27.67
CA MET A 173 -50.58 -7.39 -27.31
C MET A 173 -51.86 -6.59 -27.55
N ILE A 174 -51.85 -5.29 -27.25
CA ILE A 174 -53.01 -4.40 -27.49
C ILE A 174 -53.26 -4.25 -29.00
N ASN A 175 -52.21 -4.01 -29.79
CA ASN A 175 -52.34 -3.88 -31.24
C ASN A 175 -52.78 -5.19 -31.91
N ALA A 176 -52.26 -6.35 -31.49
CA ALA A 176 -52.67 -7.65 -32.02
C ALA A 176 -54.17 -7.91 -31.81
N LYS A 177 -54.71 -7.60 -30.62
CA LYS A 177 -56.15 -7.71 -30.34
C LYS A 177 -57.02 -6.79 -31.21
N PHE A 178 -56.49 -5.66 -31.68
CA PHE A 178 -57.22 -4.74 -32.54
C PHE A 178 -57.33 -5.23 -33.99
N TYR A 179 -56.43 -6.11 -34.45
CA TYR A 179 -56.47 -6.69 -35.80
C TYR A 179 -57.35 -7.96 -35.89
N GLU A 180 -57.80 -8.51 -34.76
CA GLU A 180 -58.68 -9.69 -34.71
C GLU A 180 -60.18 -9.35 -34.66
N ILE A 181 -60.56 -8.07 -34.78
CA ILE A 181 -61.95 -7.56 -34.83
C ILE A 181 -62.25 -7.00 -36.22
#